data_AF-A0A1H7WUI9-F1
#
_entry.id   AF-A0A1H7WUI9-F1
#
_cell.length_a   1.000
_cell.length_b   1.000
_cell.length_c   1.000
_cell.angle_alpha   90.00
_cell.angle_beta   90.00
_cell.angle_gamma   90.00
#
_symmetry.space_group_name_H-M   'P 1'
#
loop_
_entity.id
_entity.type
_entity.pdbx_description
1 polymer ?
#
loop_
_entity_poly.entity_id
_entity_poly.type
_entity_poly.pdbx_seq_one_letter_code
_entity_poly.pdbx_strand_id
1 'polypeptide(L)'
;MGTLTVTGSTLRLTLSTWEKVGALHGDVEVPLSSIRAVEVCPDGPSAPRGIRAPGLGVPGGRKLGTWRSRGRREFVDVRRGQPALRIELSGQPFAALVVGVDDPEALARRLG
;
A
#
# COMPACT_ATOMS: atom_id res chain seq x y z
N MET A 1 4.80 -9.58 -3.98
CA MET A 1 3.97 -8.38 -3.84
C MET A 1 2.81 -8.81 -2.97
N GLY A 2 2.46 -8.01 -1.98
CA GLY A 2 1.29 -8.24 -1.17
C GLY A 2 0.04 -8.32 -2.04
N THR A 3 -0.92 -9.14 -1.62
CA THR A 3 -2.18 -9.32 -2.35
C THR A 3 -3.28 -8.54 -1.65
N LEU A 4 -4.00 -7.71 -2.40
CA LEU A 4 -5.20 -7.05 -1.93
C LEU A 4 -6.42 -7.95 -2.15
N THR A 5 -7.16 -8.23 -1.08
CA THR A 5 -8.42 -8.96 -1.12
C THR A 5 -9.52 -8.17 -0.43
N VAL A 6 -10.71 -8.21 -1.02
CA VAL A 6 -11.92 -7.65 -0.43
C VAL A 6 -12.73 -8.80 0.14
N THR A 7 -12.97 -8.78 1.45
CA THR A 7 -13.77 -9.78 2.16
C THR A 7 -14.86 -9.07 2.95
N GLY A 8 -16.11 -9.22 2.50
CA GLY A 8 -17.25 -8.51 3.10
C GLY A 8 -17.05 -6.99 3.02
N SER A 9 -16.96 -6.34 4.17
CA SER A 9 -16.76 -4.89 4.31
C SER A 9 -15.32 -4.46 4.57
N THR A 10 -14.34 -5.36 4.39
CA THR A 10 -12.93 -5.13 4.74
C THR A 10 -12.03 -5.34 3.53
N LEU A 11 -11.07 -4.43 3.37
CA LEU A 11 -9.93 -4.58 2.47
C LEU A 11 -8.73 -5.12 3.28
N ARG A 12 -8.15 -6.23 2.84
CA ARG A 12 -6.96 -6.84 3.44
C ARG A 12 -5.81 -6.82 2.44
N LEU A 13 -4.65 -6.37 2.90
CA LEU A 13 -3.36 -6.55 2.26
C LEU A 13 -2.62 -7.69 2.97
N THR A 14 -2.53 -8.84 2.31
CA THR A 14 -1.79 -10.00 2.82
C THR A 14 -0.37 -9.97 2.31
N LEU A 15 0.59 -10.02 3.23
CA LEU A 15 2.03 -10.04 2.94
C LEU A 15 2.58 -11.47 3.09
N SER A 16 3.55 -11.83 2.25
CA SER A 16 4.37 -13.02 2.47
C SER A 16 5.29 -12.84 3.69
N THR A 17 5.84 -13.94 4.22
CA THR A 17 6.72 -13.92 5.39
C THR A 17 7.92 -12.98 5.20
N TRP A 18 8.58 -13.01 4.04
CA TRP A 18 9.70 -12.12 3.74
C TRP A 18 9.29 -10.65 3.66
N GLU A 19 8.08 -10.39 3.18
CA GLU A 19 7.53 -9.04 3.11
C GLU A 19 7.23 -8.50 4.51
N LYS A 20 6.73 -9.34 5.41
CA LYS A 20 6.51 -8.96 6.80
C LYS A 20 7.80 -8.54 7.49
N VAL A 21 8.86 -9.31 7.27
CA VAL A 21 10.21 -9.00 7.79
C VAL A 21 10.75 -7.70 7.17
N GLY A 22 10.70 -7.56 5.84
CA GLY A 22 11.21 -6.38 5.14
C GLY A 22 10.46 -5.08 5.48
N ALA A 23 9.13 -5.17 5.64
CA ALA A 23 8.28 -4.06 6.02
C ALA A 23 8.37 -3.69 7.50
N LEU A 24 8.88 -4.61 8.34
CA LEU A 24 8.75 -4.57 9.80
C LEU A 24 7.28 -4.38 10.21
N HIS A 25 6.37 -5.08 9.52
CA HIS A 25 4.92 -4.96 9.69
C HIS A 25 4.21 -6.25 9.25
N GLY A 26 3.07 -6.57 9.86
CA GLY A 26 2.21 -7.67 9.44
C GLY A 26 1.30 -7.34 8.26
N ASP A 27 0.29 -8.17 8.04
CA ASP A 27 -0.81 -7.87 7.13
C ASP A 27 -1.50 -6.56 7.55
N VAL A 28 -2.12 -5.87 6.60
CA VAL A 28 -2.87 -4.63 6.86
C VAL A 28 -4.34 -4.86 6.54
N GLU A 29 -5.22 -4.56 7.48
CA GLU A 29 -6.66 -4.65 7.30
C GLU A 29 -7.31 -3.30 7.58
N VAL A 30 -8.19 -2.86 6.66
CA VAL A 30 -8.91 -1.60 6.79
C VAL A 30 -10.37 -1.76 6.35
N PRO A 31 -11.34 -1.11 7.02
CA PRO A 31 -12.72 -1.11 6.57
C PRO A 31 -12.86 -0.40 5.21
N LEU A 32 -13.69 -0.92 4.30
CA LEU A 32 -13.98 -0.24 3.03
C LEU A 32 -14.59 1.14 3.24
N SER A 33 -15.39 1.32 4.29
CA SER A 33 -15.96 2.63 4.68
C SER A 33 -14.92 3.68 5.09
N SER A 34 -13.68 3.26 5.35
CA SER A 34 -12.57 4.17 5.65
C SER A 34 -11.89 4.73 4.40
N ILE A 35 -12.14 4.13 3.23
CA ILE A 35 -11.58 4.55 1.93
C ILE A 35 -12.22 5.87 1.52
N ARG A 36 -11.37 6.84 1.16
CA ARG A 36 -11.78 8.18 0.71
C ARG A 36 -11.55 8.43 -0.76
N ALA A 37 -10.47 7.88 -1.29
CA ALA A 37 -10.12 8.00 -2.70
C ALA A 37 -9.26 6.80 -3.09
N VAL A 38 -9.35 6.44 -4.37
CA VAL A 38 -8.52 5.42 -5.00
C VAL A 38 -7.94 6.03 -6.27
N GLU A 39 -6.63 6.05 -6.37
CA GLU A 39 -5.89 6.65 -7.48
C GLU A 39 -4.95 5.62 -8.10
N VAL A 40 -4.97 5.52 -9.44
CA VAL A 40 -4.03 4.72 -10.21
C VAL A 40 -2.73 5.51 -10.37
N CYS A 41 -1.62 4.92 -9.93
CA CYS A 41 -0.28 5.47 -10.08
C CYS A 41 0.50 4.63 -11.09
N PRO A 42 0.75 5.13 -12.32
CA PRO A 42 1.46 4.38 -13.36
C PRO A 42 2.89 3.97 -12.95
N ASP A 43 3.56 4.81 -12.16
CA ASP A 43 4.88 4.54 -11.60
C ASP A 43 4.77 4.31 -10.09
N GLY A 44 4.61 3.05 -9.69
CA GLY A 44 4.44 2.68 -8.27
C GLY A 44 5.54 3.22 -7.36
N PRO A 45 6.84 3.07 -7.70
CA PRO A 45 7.93 3.60 -6.89
C PRO A 45 7.93 5.12 -6.66
N SER A 46 7.33 5.96 -7.50
CA SER A 46 7.27 7.42 -7.25
C SER A 46 6.06 7.85 -6.42
N ALA A 47 5.04 7.00 -6.27
CA ALA A 47 3.81 7.32 -5.55
C ALA A 47 3.94 7.55 -4.02
N PRO A 48 4.82 6.85 -3.27
CA PRO A 48 4.96 7.04 -1.83
C PRO A 48 5.40 8.43 -1.43
N ARG A 49 4.75 9.01 -0.42
CA ARG A 49 5.04 10.36 0.06
C ARG A 49 5.85 10.36 1.36
N GLY A 50 6.96 11.08 1.36
CA GLY A 50 7.81 11.27 2.54
C GLY A 50 9.01 10.34 2.59
N ILE A 51 9.52 10.12 3.80
CA ILE A 51 10.73 9.35 4.04
C ILE A 51 10.35 8.00 4.64
N ARG A 52 11.01 6.94 4.20
CA ARG A 52 10.82 5.61 4.77
C ARG A 52 11.33 5.57 6.21
N ALA A 53 10.44 5.27 7.16
CA ALA A 53 10.76 5.08 8.56
C ALA A 53 9.62 4.36 9.30
N PRO A 54 9.84 3.21 9.95
CA PRO A 54 11.02 2.33 9.90
C PRO A 54 11.06 1.50 8.60
N GLY A 55 12.14 0.75 8.37
CA GLY A 55 12.19 -0.26 7.31
C GLY A 55 13.60 -0.73 6.98
N LEU A 56 13.73 -1.97 6.52
CA LEU A 56 14.99 -2.52 6.02
C LEU A 56 15.21 -2.09 4.56
N GLY A 57 16.47 -1.87 4.15
CA GLY A 57 16.81 -1.68 2.74
C GLY A 57 16.31 -2.86 1.91
N VAL A 58 15.44 -2.62 0.93
CA VAL A 58 14.96 -3.69 0.04
C VAL A 58 15.67 -3.50 -1.29
N PRO A 59 16.47 -4.48 -1.75
CA PRO A 59 17.19 -4.39 -3.02
C PRO A 59 16.25 -4.28 -4.23
N GLY A 60 16.80 -3.84 -5.38
CA GLY A 60 16.14 -4.01 -6.68
C GLY A 60 15.03 -3.02 -7.03
N GLY A 61 15.07 -1.80 -6.47
CA GLY A 61 14.07 -0.77 -6.80
C GLY A 61 12.67 -1.07 -6.23
N ARG A 62 12.60 -1.92 -5.21
CA ARG A 62 11.39 -2.21 -4.45
C ARG A 62 11.30 -1.28 -3.24
N LYS A 63 10.11 -0.72 -3.00
CA LYS A 63 9.80 0.05 -1.80
C LYS A 63 8.78 -0.74 -0.99
N LEU A 64 9.18 -1.11 0.23
CA LEU A 64 8.35 -1.88 1.16
C LEU A 64 8.53 -1.32 2.58
N GLY A 65 7.43 -1.14 3.31
CA GLY A 65 7.42 -0.63 4.69
C GLY A 65 6.59 0.63 4.88
N THR A 66 6.93 1.42 5.91
CA THR A 66 6.17 2.63 6.27
C THR A 66 6.86 3.90 5.80
N TRP A 67 6.14 4.75 5.08
CA TRP A 67 6.57 6.10 4.70
C TRP A 67 5.91 7.12 5.61
N ARG A 68 6.68 8.12 6.06
CA ARG A 68 6.21 9.16 6.98
C ARG A 68 6.39 10.54 6.36
N SER A 69 5.33 11.35 6.44
CA SER A 69 5.36 12.76 6.03
C SER A 69 4.41 13.59 6.89
N ARG A 70 4.87 14.70 7.49
CA ARG A 70 4.05 15.68 8.24
C ARG A 70 2.92 15.05 9.09
N GLY A 71 3.26 14.10 9.97
CA GLY A 71 2.30 13.42 10.85
C GLY A 71 1.44 12.34 10.20
N ARG A 72 1.53 12.14 8.88
CA ARG A 72 0.88 11.06 8.13
C ARG A 72 1.82 9.88 7.95
N ARG A 73 1.23 8.69 7.87
CA ARG A 73 1.92 7.43 7.57
C ARG A 73 1.27 6.77 6.38
N GLU A 74 2.07 6.21 5.48
CA GLU A 74 1.62 5.42 4.35
C GLU A 74 2.24 4.03 4.45
N PHE A 75 1.43 2.99 4.26
CA PHE A 75 1.98 1.64 4.07
C PHE A 75 2.27 1.45 2.59
N VAL A 76 3.48 0.99 2.26
CA VAL A 76 3.95 0.90 0.89
C VAL A 76 4.43 -0.51 0.61
N ASP A 77 3.98 -1.09 -0.50
CA ASP A 77 4.57 -2.26 -1.14
C ASP A 77 4.50 -2.10 -2.67
N VAL A 78 5.58 -1.65 -3.29
CA VAL A 78 5.66 -1.40 -4.75
C VAL A 78 7.00 -1.85 -5.30
N ARG A 79 7.05 -2.21 -6.58
CA ARG A 79 8.28 -2.57 -7.30
C ARG A 79 8.39 -1.80 -8.61
N ARG A 80 9.62 -1.67 -9.11
CA ARG A 80 9.89 -1.09 -10.42
C ARG A 80 9.16 -1.85 -11.54
N GLY A 81 8.60 -1.11 -12.51
CA GLY A 81 7.92 -1.68 -13.67
C GLY A 81 6.51 -2.22 -13.39
N GLN A 82 5.92 -1.86 -12.26
CA GLN A 82 4.54 -2.21 -11.91
C GLN A 82 3.78 -0.93 -11.51
N PRO A 83 2.55 -0.73 -12.01
CA PRO A 83 1.70 0.33 -11.50
C PRO A 83 1.26 0.03 -10.06
N ALA A 84 0.79 1.05 -9.37
CA ALA A 84 0.27 0.93 -8.02
C ALA A 84 -1.11 1.55 -7.89
N LEU A 85 -1.83 1.15 -6.85
CA LEU A 85 -2.97 1.88 -6.35
C LEU A 85 -2.61 2.61 -5.07
N ARG A 86 -2.94 3.90 -5.05
CA ARG A 86 -2.98 4.70 -3.83
C ARG A 86 -4.41 4.70 -3.31
N ILE A 87 -4.59 4.15 -2.12
CA ILE A 87 -5.88 4.07 -1.44
C ILE A 87 -5.80 4.99 -0.24
N GLU A 88 -6.47 6.14 -0.30
CA GLU A 88 -6.50 7.11 0.79
C GLU A 88 -7.50 6.70 1.87
N LEU A 89 -7.10 6.81 3.12
CA LEU A 89 -7.85 6.31 4.27
C LEU A 89 -8.12 7.42 5.28
N SER A 90 -9.27 7.32 5.97
CA SER A 90 -9.61 8.18 7.10
C SER A 90 -9.83 7.37 8.38
N GLY A 91 -9.39 7.89 9.52
CA GLY A 91 -9.57 7.24 10.82
C GLY A 91 -8.78 5.94 11.00
N GLN A 92 -7.76 5.70 10.16
CA GLN A 92 -6.90 4.51 10.21
C GLN A 92 -5.46 4.88 10.61
N PRO A 93 -4.67 3.91 11.14
CA PRO A 93 -3.26 4.16 11.49
C PRO A 93 -2.41 4.64 10.31
N PHE A 94 -2.73 4.18 9.11
CA PHE A 94 -2.18 4.65 7.84
C PHE A 94 -3.18 5.59 7.18
N ALA A 95 -2.67 6.70 6.66
CA ALA A 95 -3.44 7.67 5.90
C ALA A 95 -3.56 7.28 4.41
N ALA A 96 -2.72 6.35 3.94
CA ALA A 96 -2.87 5.70 2.65
C ALA A 96 -2.19 4.33 2.61
N LEU A 97 -2.70 3.45 1.75
CA LEU A 97 -1.98 2.25 1.27
C LEU A 97 -1.51 2.54 -0.16
N VAL A 98 -0.25 2.24 -0.47
CA VAL A 98 0.34 2.36 -1.80
C VAL A 98 0.86 0.98 -2.21
N VAL A 99 0.08 0.28 -3.03
CA VAL A 99 0.32 -1.15 -3.30
C VAL A 99 0.42 -1.41 -4.79
N GLY A 100 1.48 -2.10 -5.20
CA GLY A 100 1.70 -2.54 -6.57
C GLY A 100 0.68 -3.61 -6.95
N VAL A 101 0.02 -3.43 -8.09
CA VAL A 101 -1.02 -4.33 -8.59
C VAL A 101 -0.85 -4.54 -10.07
N ASP A 102 -1.18 -5.72 -10.57
CA ASP A 102 -1.01 -6.04 -12.00
C ASP A 102 -2.14 -5.45 -12.86
N ASP A 103 -3.35 -5.31 -12.30
CA ASP A 103 -4.49 -4.64 -12.93
C ASP A 103 -5.09 -3.59 -11.97
N PRO A 104 -4.54 -2.35 -11.95
CA PRO A 104 -5.01 -1.29 -11.07
C PRO A 104 -6.42 -0.81 -11.42
N GLU A 105 -6.82 -0.87 -12.69
CA GLU A 105 -8.11 -0.34 -13.14
C GLU A 105 -9.27 -1.24 -12.72
N ALA A 106 -9.11 -2.56 -12.82
CA ALA A 106 -10.11 -3.51 -12.33
C ALA A 106 -10.27 -3.42 -10.81
N LEU A 107 -9.17 -3.25 -10.06
CA LEU A 107 -9.27 -3.15 -8.60
C LEU A 107 -9.80 -1.78 -8.15
N ALA A 108 -9.45 -0.69 -8.84
CA ALA A 108 -10.02 0.63 -8.56
C ALA A 108 -11.54 0.65 -8.72
N ARG A 109 -12.07 0.09 -9.81
CA ARG A 109 -13.53 -0.04 -10.04
C ARG A 109 -14.26 -0.85 -8.97
N ARG A 110 -13.56 -1.72 -8.26
CA ARG A 110 -14.16 -2.56 -7.20
C ARG A 110 -14.12 -1.88 -5.82
N LEU A 111 -13.32 -0.83 -5.67
CA LEU A 111 -13.16 -0.07 -4.43
C LEU A 111 -13.84 1.31 -4.46
N GLY A 112 -14.31 1.74 -5.64
CA GLY A 112 -15.10 2.96 -5.87
C GLY A 112 -16.36 2.67 -6.66
#